data_AF-A0AAJ6IHC2-F1
#
_entry.id   AF-A0AAJ6IHC2-F1
#
_cell.length_a   1.000
_cell.length_b   1.000
_cell.length_c   1.000
_cell.angle_alpha   90.00
_cell.angle_beta   90.00
_cell.angle_gamma   90.00
#
_symmetry.space_group_name_H-M   'P 1'
#
loop_
_entity.id
_entity.type
_entity.pdbx_description
1 polymer ?
#
loop_
_entity_poly.entity_id
_entity_poly.type
_entity_poly.pdbx_seq_one_letter_code
_entity_poly.pdbx_strand_id
1 'polypeptide(L)'
;MARPLRKVNREGVLYTRRSIVECEIDELEKISHEEIVARSIIWPKSIEGFISSETLLYFIRNTDNSWLREKLLLALLERIHRNLPKPHSLDGRTSSLSNMEIRDKVRDDFIDLLLVDQDSYEERLDYFEVNFNSALAKDRVDAQNKIQNKDNLTQGLYGEDENILPEVENALEPYDPFDANELDKEYYRRSLHEAINVLSPLQQRIVVMWCHDIPIISKDPNEMTITKTLKKSDKTIRTHRDFALAILRKQLENKEKF
;
A
#
# COMPACT_ATOMS: atom_id res chain seq x y z
N MET A 1 30.74 16.97 -1.67
CA MET A 1 30.55 16.20 -0.43
C MET A 1 29.18 16.50 0.10
N ALA A 2 28.28 15.53 0.01
CA ALA A 2 26.89 15.74 0.34
C ALA A 2 26.68 16.06 1.83
N ARG A 3 25.71 16.91 2.11
CA ARG A 3 25.26 17.24 3.48
C ARG A 3 24.92 15.97 4.27
N PRO A 4 25.35 15.80 5.54
CA PRO A 4 25.01 14.61 6.32
C PRO A 4 23.51 14.56 6.68
N LEU A 5 22.95 13.35 6.73
CA LEU A 5 21.59 13.09 7.22
C LEU A 5 21.54 13.22 8.75
N ARG A 6 20.36 13.53 9.30
CA ARG A 6 20.15 13.73 10.75
C ARG A 6 19.36 12.60 11.40
N LYS A 7 18.62 11.82 10.62
CA LYS A 7 17.85 10.68 11.12
C LYS A 7 18.77 9.65 11.78
N VAL A 8 18.34 9.16 12.94
CA VAL A 8 19.04 8.12 13.72
C VAL A 8 18.18 6.85 13.75
N ASN A 9 18.83 5.68 13.72
CA ASN A 9 18.15 4.39 13.90
C ASN A 9 17.86 4.13 15.40
N ARG A 10 17.17 3.02 15.69
CA ARG A 10 16.85 2.62 17.08
C ARG A 10 18.07 2.35 17.96
N GLU A 11 19.24 2.13 17.35
CA GLU A 11 20.51 1.84 18.01
C GLU A 11 21.38 3.09 18.20
N GLY A 12 20.89 4.27 17.82
CA GLY A 12 21.64 5.53 17.95
C GLY A 12 22.60 5.81 16.78
N VAL A 13 22.59 5.00 15.72
CA VAL A 13 23.45 5.16 14.54
C VAL A 13 22.76 6.06 13.50
N LEU A 14 23.50 7.05 12.99
CA LEU A 14 23.02 7.93 11.92
C LEU A 14 22.80 7.17 10.63
N TYR A 15 21.69 7.46 9.95
CA TYR A 15 21.48 6.98 8.59
C TYR A 15 22.51 7.60 7.65
N THR A 16 23.05 6.79 6.73
CA THR A 16 23.97 7.25 5.68
C THR A 16 23.40 6.90 4.33
N ARG A 17 23.61 7.77 3.33
CA ARG A 17 23.26 7.43 1.94
C ARG A 17 24.09 6.25 1.47
N ARG A 18 23.60 5.56 0.45
CA ARG A 18 24.38 4.50 -0.21
C ARG A 18 25.55 5.14 -0.96
N SER A 19 26.69 4.45 -1.00
CA SER A 19 27.91 4.92 -1.66
C SER A 19 27.66 5.34 -3.11
N ILE A 20 26.82 4.59 -3.85
CA ILE A 20 26.46 4.93 -5.23
C ILE A 20 25.72 6.27 -5.36
N VAL A 21 24.89 6.62 -4.37
CA VAL A 21 24.14 7.88 -4.35
C VAL A 21 25.08 9.05 -4.01
N GLU A 22 25.98 8.87 -3.04
CA GLU A 22 27.01 9.87 -2.70
C GLU A 22 27.91 10.17 -3.92
N CYS A 23 28.37 9.14 -4.63
CA CYS A 23 29.14 9.33 -5.86
C CYS A 23 28.35 10.06 -6.94
N GLU A 24 27.08 9.70 -7.15
CA GLU A 24 26.21 10.35 -8.14
C GLU A 24 25.98 11.83 -7.80
N ILE A 25 25.80 12.17 -6.53
CA ILE A 25 25.73 13.56 -6.05
C ILE A 25 27.03 14.31 -6.37
N ASP A 26 28.18 13.76 -5.98
CA ASP A 26 29.49 14.40 -6.19
C ASP A 26 29.85 14.57 -7.69
N GLU A 27 29.30 13.73 -8.57
CA GLU A 27 29.42 13.89 -10.03
C GLU A 27 28.51 15.00 -10.56
N LEU A 28 27.26 15.03 -10.13
CA LEU A 28 26.27 16.00 -10.60
C LEU A 28 26.52 17.42 -10.06
N GLU A 29 27.12 17.57 -8.88
CA GLU A 29 27.55 18.87 -8.34
C GLU A 29 28.57 19.59 -9.25
N LYS A 30 29.24 18.87 -10.17
CA LYS A 30 30.24 19.42 -11.10
C LYS A 30 29.67 19.82 -12.46
N ILE A 31 28.40 19.54 -12.70
CA ILE A 31 27.74 19.69 -13.99
C ILE A 31 26.75 20.88 -13.93
N SER A 32 26.38 21.44 -15.08
CA SER A 32 25.42 22.55 -15.12
C SER A 32 24.01 22.12 -14.71
N HIS A 33 23.23 23.05 -14.17
CA HIS A 33 21.85 22.81 -13.75
C HIS A 33 20.96 22.33 -14.90
N GLU A 34 21.18 22.83 -16.12
CA GLU A 34 20.43 22.45 -17.32
C GLU A 34 20.64 20.97 -17.66
N GLU A 35 21.86 20.47 -17.51
CA GLU A 35 22.20 19.08 -17.77
C GLU A 35 21.65 18.16 -16.67
N ILE A 36 21.62 18.61 -15.41
CA ILE A 36 20.92 17.89 -14.31
C ILE A 36 19.43 17.75 -14.66
N VAL A 37 18.79 18.81 -15.13
CA VAL A 37 17.37 18.77 -15.57
C VAL A 37 17.18 17.80 -16.74
N ALA A 38 18.04 17.85 -17.76
CA ALA A 38 17.96 16.94 -18.90
C ALA A 38 18.04 15.46 -18.47
N ARG A 39 18.97 15.14 -17.57
CA ARG A 39 19.15 13.79 -17.03
C ARG A 39 18.05 13.36 -16.07
N SER A 40 17.40 14.30 -15.37
CA SER A 40 16.30 13.99 -14.43
C SER A 40 15.10 13.32 -15.11
N ILE A 41 14.86 13.63 -16.38
CA ILE A 41 13.73 13.12 -17.18
C ILE A 41 14.03 11.74 -17.77
N ILE A 42 15.30 11.34 -17.83
CA ILE A 42 15.73 10.04 -18.35
C ILE A 42 15.11 8.91 -17.53
N TRP A 43 14.51 7.95 -18.23
CA TRP A 43 13.87 6.76 -17.69
C TRP A 43 13.79 5.69 -18.77
N PRO A 44 13.95 4.38 -18.48
CA PRO A 44 14.15 3.73 -17.17
C PRO A 44 15.61 3.70 -16.69
N LYS A 45 15.83 3.17 -15.46
CA LYS A 45 17.15 3.02 -14.81
C LYS A 45 18.24 2.33 -15.66
N SER A 46 17.84 1.56 -16.68
CA SER A 46 18.78 0.87 -17.57
C SER A 46 19.43 1.80 -18.61
N ILE A 47 18.97 3.05 -18.75
CA ILE A 47 19.52 4.02 -19.69
C ILE A 47 20.71 4.74 -19.04
N GLU A 48 21.79 4.89 -19.78
CA GLU A 48 22.97 5.67 -19.37
C GLU A 48 22.60 7.15 -19.12
N GLY A 49 23.16 7.73 -18.05
CA GLY A 49 22.81 9.09 -17.62
C GLY A 49 21.54 9.18 -16.78
N PHE A 50 20.88 8.06 -16.46
CA PHE A 50 19.82 8.01 -15.47
C PHE A 50 20.33 8.47 -14.09
N ILE A 51 19.66 9.45 -13.50
CA ILE A 51 19.89 9.90 -12.12
C ILE A 51 18.94 9.17 -11.19
N SER A 52 19.40 8.75 -10.02
CA SER A 52 18.59 8.08 -8.99
C SER A 52 17.60 9.05 -8.33
N SER A 53 16.44 8.54 -7.89
CA SER A 53 15.40 9.36 -7.25
C SER A 53 15.86 9.93 -5.90
N GLU A 54 16.72 9.19 -5.20
CA GLU A 54 17.44 9.60 -4.00
C GLU A 54 18.25 10.87 -4.24
N THR A 55 18.99 10.91 -5.35
CA THR A 55 19.84 12.04 -5.75
C THR A 55 19.02 13.25 -6.19
N LEU A 56 17.92 13.03 -6.91
CA LEU A 56 16.97 14.10 -7.22
C LEU A 56 16.43 14.75 -5.95
N LEU A 57 16.05 13.95 -4.95
CA LEU A 57 15.57 14.46 -3.67
C LEU A 57 16.64 15.28 -2.94
N TYR A 58 17.90 14.82 -2.94
CA TYR A 58 19.01 15.60 -2.38
C TYR A 58 19.10 17.00 -3.01
N PHE A 59 19.06 17.10 -4.35
CA PHE A 59 19.12 18.39 -5.02
C PHE A 59 17.88 19.25 -4.75
N ILE A 60 16.69 18.67 -4.68
CA ILE A 60 15.45 19.39 -4.34
C ILE A 60 15.55 20.05 -2.94
N ARG A 61 16.10 19.33 -1.95
CA ARG A 61 16.23 19.81 -0.57
C ARG A 61 17.34 20.84 -0.37
N ASN A 62 18.40 20.78 -1.18
CA ASN A 62 19.61 21.58 -0.96
C ASN A 62 19.85 22.67 -2.01
N THR A 63 19.05 22.75 -3.08
CA THR A 63 19.19 23.82 -4.07
C THR A 63 18.46 25.09 -3.63
N ASP A 64 19.12 26.24 -3.73
CA ASP A 64 18.48 27.56 -3.57
C ASP A 64 17.81 28.04 -4.87
N ASN A 65 18.03 27.35 -5.99
CA ASN A 65 17.49 27.73 -7.28
C ASN A 65 16.05 27.21 -7.45
N SER A 66 15.08 28.12 -7.35
CA SER A 66 13.65 27.79 -7.48
C SER A 66 13.30 27.11 -8.81
N TRP A 67 13.90 27.53 -9.93
CA TRP A 67 13.63 26.93 -11.25
C TRP A 67 14.14 25.49 -11.31
N LEU A 68 15.35 25.25 -10.83
CA LEU A 68 15.92 23.90 -10.78
C LEU A 68 15.06 23.02 -9.86
N ARG A 69 14.74 23.51 -8.65
CA ARG A 69 13.90 22.79 -7.68
C ARG A 69 12.57 22.36 -8.29
N GLU A 70 11.89 23.27 -8.98
CA GLU A 70 10.61 22.99 -9.64
C GLU A 70 10.75 21.90 -10.72
N LYS A 71 11.77 21.98 -11.58
CA LYS A 71 11.99 20.98 -12.63
C LYS A 71 12.31 19.61 -12.07
N LEU A 72 13.15 19.53 -11.05
CA LEU A 72 13.49 18.26 -10.40
C LEU A 72 12.29 17.68 -9.64
N LEU A 73 11.49 18.52 -8.98
CA LEU A 73 10.28 18.09 -8.31
C LEU A 73 9.26 17.49 -9.30
N LEU A 74 9.04 18.14 -10.44
CA LEU A 74 8.16 17.61 -11.49
C LEU A 74 8.66 16.25 -12.01
N ALA A 75 9.96 16.12 -12.27
CA ALA A 75 10.56 14.85 -12.69
C ALA A 75 10.40 13.75 -11.62
N LEU A 76 10.57 14.10 -10.34
CA LEU A 76 10.41 13.16 -9.23
C LEU A 76 8.96 12.72 -9.06
N LEU A 77 8.00 13.66 -9.13
CA LEU A 77 6.57 13.36 -9.04
C LEU A 77 6.10 12.44 -10.19
N GLU A 78 6.60 12.67 -11.39
CA GLU A 78 6.33 11.81 -12.55
C GLU A 78 6.85 10.38 -12.31
N ARG A 79 8.04 10.24 -11.71
CA ARG A 79 8.59 8.93 -11.35
C ARG A 79 7.79 8.24 -10.25
N ILE A 80 7.32 8.99 -9.25
CA ILE A 80 6.41 8.47 -8.22
C ILE A 80 5.14 7.95 -8.90
N HIS A 81 4.53 8.73 -9.79
CA HIS A 81 3.31 8.32 -10.50
C HIS A 81 3.48 7.02 -11.28
N ARG A 82 4.64 6.83 -11.94
CA ARG A 82 4.98 5.61 -12.69
C ARG A 82 5.24 4.39 -11.82
N ASN A 83 5.76 4.58 -10.60
CA ASN A 83 6.03 3.49 -9.65
C ASN A 83 4.79 3.08 -8.85
N LEU A 84 3.73 3.89 -8.86
CA LEU A 84 2.48 3.58 -8.19
C LEU A 84 1.55 2.70 -9.04
N PRO A 85 0.59 1.98 -8.42
CA PRO A 85 -0.33 1.09 -9.13
C PRO A 85 -1.08 1.83 -10.24
N LYS A 86 -1.21 1.22 -11.43
CA LYS A 86 -1.96 1.83 -12.53
C LYS A 86 -3.45 2.00 -12.14
N PRO A 87 -4.13 3.05 -12.63
CA PRO A 87 -5.56 3.25 -12.38
C PRO A 87 -6.40 2.09 -12.90
N HIS A 88 -5.92 1.50 -13.99
CA HIS A 88 -6.63 0.49 -14.76
C HIS A 88 -6.14 -0.89 -14.36
N SER A 89 -7.07 -1.73 -13.91
CA SER A 89 -6.91 -3.19 -14.02
C SER A 89 -6.62 -3.55 -15.49
N LEU A 90 -5.90 -4.65 -15.74
CA LEU A 90 -5.70 -5.21 -17.10
C LEU A 90 -7.02 -5.41 -17.86
N ASP A 91 -8.13 -5.52 -17.15
CA ASP A 91 -9.47 -5.72 -17.67
C ASP A 91 -10.13 -4.42 -18.21
N GLY A 92 -9.53 -3.24 -18.00
CA GLY A 92 -9.98 -1.95 -18.57
C GLY A 92 -11.37 -1.46 -18.13
N ARG A 93 -12.12 -2.25 -17.36
CA ARG A 93 -13.52 -1.99 -16.99
C ARG A 93 -13.73 -1.47 -15.58
N THR A 94 -12.72 -1.57 -14.72
CA THR A 94 -12.79 -1.09 -13.34
C THR A 94 -11.57 -0.22 -13.06
N SER A 95 -11.73 1.09 -13.14
CA SER A 95 -10.88 2.00 -12.38
C SER A 95 -11.13 1.72 -10.90
N SER A 96 -10.16 1.11 -10.22
CA SER A 96 -10.28 0.94 -8.77
C SER A 96 -10.15 2.33 -8.15
N LEU A 97 -11.29 2.92 -7.74
CA LEU A 97 -11.33 4.22 -7.06
C LEU A 97 -10.34 4.23 -5.89
N SER A 98 -10.24 3.11 -5.16
CA SER A 98 -9.25 2.91 -4.09
C SER A 98 -7.80 3.05 -4.58
N ASN A 99 -7.42 2.54 -5.76
CA ASN A 99 -6.07 2.74 -6.32
C ASN A 99 -5.81 4.18 -6.76
N MET A 100 -6.84 4.94 -7.11
CA MET A 100 -6.72 6.37 -7.37
C MET A 100 -6.51 7.14 -6.07
N GLU A 101 -7.32 6.86 -5.06
CA GLU A 101 -7.20 7.46 -3.72
C GLU A 101 -5.86 7.14 -3.04
N ILE A 102 -5.35 5.90 -3.17
CA ILE A 102 -4.02 5.52 -2.65
C ILE A 102 -2.94 6.38 -3.32
N ARG A 103 -3.06 6.63 -4.63
CA ARG A 103 -2.05 7.41 -5.36
C ARG A 103 -2.06 8.87 -4.98
N ASP A 104 -3.25 9.47 -4.95
CA ASP A 104 -3.41 10.86 -4.56
C ASP A 104 -2.91 11.04 -3.13
N LYS A 105 -3.29 10.13 -2.23
CA LYS A 105 -2.81 10.15 -0.84
C LYS A 105 -1.28 10.05 -0.71
N VAL A 106 -0.64 9.10 -1.38
CA VAL A 106 0.83 8.96 -1.30
C VAL A 106 1.52 10.18 -1.87
N ARG A 107 0.99 10.74 -2.96
CA ARG A 107 1.52 11.96 -3.58
C ARG A 107 1.37 13.17 -2.65
N ASP A 108 0.19 13.37 -2.09
CA ASP A 108 -0.13 14.49 -1.21
C ASP A 108 0.70 14.40 0.08
N ASP A 109 0.72 13.23 0.73
CA ASP A 109 1.53 13.00 1.93
C ASP A 109 3.04 13.28 1.64
N PHE A 110 3.54 12.97 0.43
CA PHE A 110 4.92 13.28 0.03
C PHE A 110 5.15 14.79 -0.23
N ILE A 111 4.21 15.48 -0.87
CA ILE A 111 4.30 16.94 -1.08
C ILE A 111 4.28 17.66 0.26
N ASP A 112 3.40 17.23 1.18
CA ASP A 112 3.33 17.78 2.53
C ASP A 112 4.66 17.65 3.27
N LEU A 113 5.35 16.49 3.16
CA LEU A 113 6.68 16.31 3.73
C LEU A 113 7.69 17.31 3.16
N LEU A 114 7.64 17.59 1.86
CA LEU A 114 8.54 18.57 1.23
C LEU A 114 8.24 20.01 1.66
N LEU A 115 6.96 20.35 1.84
CA LEU A 115 6.56 21.68 2.34
C LEU A 115 7.02 21.87 3.78
N VAL A 116 6.83 20.86 4.64
CA VAL A 116 7.33 20.88 6.02
C VAL A 116 8.86 21.03 6.04
N ASP A 117 9.58 20.31 5.17
CA ASP A 117 11.05 20.38 5.10
C ASP A 117 11.60 21.77 4.73
N GLN A 118 10.84 22.55 3.94
CA GLN A 118 11.22 23.92 3.60
C GLN A 118 11.19 24.86 4.80
N ASP A 119 10.23 24.66 5.73
CA ASP A 119 10.12 25.47 6.94
C ASP A 119 11.01 24.93 8.08
N SER A 120 11.04 23.61 8.23
CA SER A 120 11.76 22.92 9.29
C SER A 120 12.23 21.54 8.84
N TYR A 121 13.49 21.21 9.11
CA TYR A 121 14.08 19.96 8.67
C TYR A 121 13.24 18.72 9.01
N GLU A 122 12.85 17.94 7.99
CA GLU A 122 12.03 16.74 8.13
C GLU A 122 12.89 15.47 8.03
N GLU A 123 13.09 14.79 9.15
CA GLU A 123 13.90 13.57 9.26
C GLU A 123 13.29 12.36 8.54
N ARG A 124 12.00 12.39 8.18
CA ARG A 124 11.39 11.33 7.35
C ARG A 124 12.00 11.32 5.95
N LEU A 125 12.30 12.47 5.37
CA LEU A 125 12.91 12.59 4.04
C LEU A 125 14.32 11.99 3.99
N ASP A 126 15.03 11.91 5.12
CA ASP A 126 16.35 11.28 5.16
C ASP A 126 16.30 9.81 4.75
N TYR A 127 15.23 9.09 5.08
CA TYR A 127 15.10 7.70 4.65
C TYR A 127 14.82 7.59 3.14
N PHE A 128 14.16 8.59 2.55
CA PHE A 128 13.97 8.66 1.09
C PHE A 128 15.30 8.91 0.36
N GLU A 129 16.23 9.67 0.95
CA GLU A 129 17.58 9.84 0.40
C GLU A 129 18.45 8.58 0.56
N VAL A 130 18.14 7.71 1.52
CA VAL A 130 18.80 6.40 1.65
C VAL A 130 18.24 5.40 0.65
N ASN A 131 16.91 5.23 0.63
CA ASN A 131 16.22 4.29 -0.25
C ASN A 131 14.81 4.76 -0.59
N PHE A 132 14.71 5.49 -1.70
CA PHE A 132 13.50 6.14 -2.15
C PHE A 132 12.37 5.12 -2.43
N ASN A 133 12.71 4.05 -3.16
CA ASN A 133 11.72 3.04 -3.53
C ASN A 133 11.17 2.27 -2.32
N SER A 134 12.02 1.99 -1.33
CA SER A 134 11.58 1.34 -0.09
C SER A 134 10.71 2.25 0.77
N ALA A 135 11.06 3.55 0.85
CA ALA A 135 10.23 4.55 1.53
C ALA A 135 8.85 4.66 0.87
N LEU A 136 8.81 4.81 -0.46
CA LEU A 136 7.57 4.90 -1.23
C LEU A 136 6.69 3.64 -1.08
N ALA A 137 7.31 2.44 -1.03
CA ALA A 137 6.58 1.19 -0.81
C ALA A 137 5.92 1.14 0.58
N LYS A 138 6.57 1.67 1.62
CA LYS A 138 6.01 1.76 2.98
C LYS A 138 4.86 2.76 3.03
N ASP A 139 5.05 3.94 2.45
CA ASP A 139 4.00 4.96 2.38
C ASP A 139 2.76 4.45 1.64
N ARG A 140 2.95 3.65 0.58
CA ARG A 140 1.85 2.98 -0.11
C ARG A 140 1.08 2.03 0.81
N VAL A 141 1.77 1.21 1.59
CA VAL A 141 1.14 0.29 2.55
C VAL A 141 0.39 1.09 3.64
N ASP A 142 0.97 2.17 4.12
CA ASP A 142 0.33 3.03 5.12
C ASP A 142 -0.89 3.75 4.57
N ALA A 143 -0.84 4.24 3.32
CA ALA A 143 -1.97 4.83 2.63
C ALA A 143 -3.09 3.81 2.41
N GLN A 144 -2.75 2.59 1.98
CA GLN A 144 -3.67 1.46 1.87
C GLN A 144 -4.38 1.18 3.20
N ASN A 145 -3.61 1.06 4.28
CA ASN A 145 -4.15 0.81 5.63
C ASN A 145 -5.07 1.95 6.08
N LYS A 146 -4.71 3.21 5.83
CA LYS A 146 -5.53 4.38 6.18
C LYS A 146 -6.84 4.43 5.41
N ILE A 147 -6.81 4.17 4.10
CA ILE A 147 -8.00 4.16 3.25
C ILE A 147 -8.90 2.99 3.65
N GLN A 148 -8.36 1.79 3.82
CA GLN A 148 -9.11 0.64 4.33
C GLN A 148 -9.73 0.91 5.70
N ASN A 149 -9.00 1.56 6.62
CA ASN A 149 -9.54 1.93 7.92
C ASN A 149 -10.66 2.97 7.81
N LYS A 150 -10.54 3.95 6.90
CA LYS A 150 -11.63 4.88 6.60
C LYS A 150 -12.83 4.14 6.05
N ASP A 151 -12.68 3.27 5.06
CA ASP A 151 -13.77 2.46 4.51
C ASP A 151 -14.46 1.61 5.59
N ASN A 152 -13.68 1.02 6.50
CA ASN A 152 -14.21 0.28 7.65
C ASN A 152 -14.97 1.18 8.64
N LEU A 153 -14.53 2.43 8.84
CA LEU A 153 -15.22 3.41 9.69
C LEU A 153 -16.50 3.93 9.03
N THR A 154 -16.48 4.18 7.73
CA THR A 154 -17.67 4.61 6.96
C THR A 154 -18.70 3.48 6.89
N GLN A 155 -18.27 2.21 6.74
CA GLN A 155 -19.16 1.06 6.89
C GLN A 155 -19.68 0.86 8.32
N GLY A 156 -18.95 1.35 9.34
CA GLY A 156 -19.43 1.40 10.71
C GLY A 156 -20.44 2.53 11.00
N LEU A 157 -20.49 3.56 10.14
CA LEU A 157 -21.44 4.68 10.24
C LEU A 157 -22.71 4.46 9.42
N TYR A 158 -22.65 3.61 8.39
CA TYR A 158 -23.81 3.08 7.67
C TYR A 158 -24.13 1.66 8.17
N GLY A 159 -24.63 1.55 9.40
CA GLY A 159 -25.01 0.24 9.96
C GLY A 159 -25.29 0.14 11.46
N GLU A 160 -25.66 1.23 12.14
CA GLU A 160 -26.62 1.14 13.23
C GLU A 160 -27.96 1.63 12.64
N ASP A 161 -28.88 0.68 12.46
CA ASP A 161 -30.22 0.77 11.87
C ASP A 161 -30.39 0.68 10.34
N GLU A 162 -31.01 -0.46 9.98
CA GLU A 162 -31.97 -0.65 8.88
C GLU A 162 -31.52 -0.30 7.45
N ASN A 163 -30.91 -1.28 6.78
CA ASN A 163 -31.40 -1.77 5.47
C ASN A 163 -30.71 -3.11 5.15
N ILE A 164 -31.31 -4.17 5.71
CA ILE A 164 -31.10 -5.55 5.29
C ILE A 164 -31.66 -5.63 3.87
N LEU A 165 -30.81 -5.74 2.84
CA LEU A 165 -31.29 -6.15 1.52
C LEU A 165 -31.78 -7.61 1.62
N PRO A 166 -33.04 -7.90 1.23
CA PRO A 166 -33.66 -9.22 1.42
C PRO A 166 -33.24 -10.20 0.32
N GLU A 167 -31.94 -10.34 0.07
CA GLU A 167 -31.41 -11.18 -1.01
C GLU A 167 -30.35 -12.19 -0.57
N VAL A 168 -30.31 -12.52 0.73
CA VAL A 168 -29.55 -13.68 1.21
C VAL A 168 -30.43 -14.55 2.11
N GLU A 169 -31.61 -14.89 1.61
CA GLU A 169 -32.41 -16.02 2.09
C GLU A 169 -32.66 -16.98 0.93
N ASN A 170 -31.57 -17.47 0.34
CA ASN A 170 -31.63 -18.69 -0.46
C ASN A 170 -30.51 -19.60 0.01
N ALA A 171 -30.91 -20.82 0.37
CA ALA A 171 -30.07 -21.89 0.86
C ALA A 171 -28.80 -22.03 -0.01
N LEU A 172 -27.70 -21.47 0.49
CA LEU A 172 -26.39 -21.68 -0.10
C LEU A 172 -25.98 -23.10 0.24
N GLU A 173 -25.88 -23.93 -0.79
CA GLU A 173 -25.03 -25.12 -0.78
C GLU A 173 -23.73 -24.78 -0.03
N PRO A 174 -23.28 -25.61 0.95
CA PRO A 174 -22.09 -25.32 1.73
C PRO A 174 -20.87 -25.30 0.81
N TYR A 175 -20.50 -24.09 0.37
CA TYR A 175 -19.30 -23.84 -0.42
C TYR A 175 -18.15 -23.54 0.52
N ASP A 176 -17.19 -24.46 0.60
CA ASP A 176 -15.96 -24.28 1.35
C ASP A 176 -14.83 -23.85 0.41
N PRO A 177 -14.43 -22.56 0.40
CA PRO A 177 -13.30 -22.09 -0.39
C PRO A 177 -11.94 -22.64 0.08
N PHE A 178 -11.92 -23.42 1.17
CA PHE A 178 -10.73 -24.09 1.71
C PHE A 178 -10.80 -25.61 1.59
N ASP A 179 -11.62 -26.14 0.67
CA ASP A 179 -11.64 -27.57 0.36
C ASP A 179 -10.23 -28.07 0.01
N ALA A 180 -9.79 -29.12 0.69
CA ALA A 180 -8.46 -29.71 0.53
C ALA A 180 -8.16 -30.11 -0.92
N ASN A 181 -9.17 -30.57 -1.68
CA ASN A 181 -8.99 -30.99 -3.08
C ASN A 181 -8.80 -29.79 -4.03
N GLU A 182 -9.39 -28.64 -3.71
CA GLU A 182 -9.24 -27.40 -4.49
C GLU A 182 -7.93 -26.69 -4.13
N LEU A 183 -7.53 -26.72 -2.85
CA LEU A 183 -6.26 -26.15 -2.36
C LEU A 183 -5.01 -26.88 -2.87
N ASP A 184 -5.12 -28.08 -3.43
CA ASP A 184 -4.01 -28.77 -4.09
C ASP A 184 -3.68 -28.16 -5.47
N LYS A 185 -4.59 -27.37 -6.04
CA LYS A 185 -4.37 -26.69 -7.33
C LYS A 185 -3.64 -25.36 -7.09
N GLU A 186 -2.41 -25.25 -7.58
CA GLU A 186 -1.57 -24.03 -7.44
C GLU A 186 -2.27 -22.75 -7.94
N TYR A 187 -3.01 -22.83 -9.06
CA TYR A 187 -3.79 -21.71 -9.58
C TYR A 187 -4.93 -21.29 -8.65
N TYR A 188 -5.58 -22.25 -7.99
CA TYR A 188 -6.66 -22.01 -7.04
C TYR A 188 -6.12 -21.36 -5.77
N ARG A 189 -5.01 -21.86 -5.21
CA ARG A 189 -4.32 -21.24 -4.05
C ARG A 189 -3.95 -19.77 -4.31
N ARG A 190 -3.37 -19.48 -5.48
CA ARG A 190 -3.02 -18.11 -5.86
C ARG A 190 -4.27 -17.23 -6.02
N SER A 191 -5.29 -17.76 -6.68
CA SER A 191 -6.55 -17.04 -6.89
C SER A 191 -7.30 -16.76 -5.60
N LEU A 192 -7.27 -17.71 -4.66
CA LEU A 192 -7.82 -17.60 -3.31
C LEU A 192 -7.03 -16.58 -2.48
N HIS A 193 -5.70 -16.60 -2.52
CA HIS A 193 -4.88 -15.58 -1.86
C HIS A 193 -5.17 -14.17 -2.37
N GLU A 194 -5.31 -14.01 -3.69
CA GLU A 194 -5.71 -12.73 -4.29
C GLU A 194 -7.13 -12.33 -3.86
N ALA A 195 -8.07 -13.28 -3.84
CA ALA A 195 -9.45 -13.01 -3.42
C ALA A 195 -9.55 -12.64 -1.94
N ILE A 196 -8.74 -13.25 -1.07
CA ILE A 196 -8.65 -12.90 0.35
C ILE A 196 -8.14 -11.47 0.53
N ASN A 197 -7.17 -11.01 -0.29
CA ASN A 197 -6.68 -9.64 -0.24
C ASN A 197 -7.76 -8.58 -0.59
N VAL A 198 -8.87 -8.99 -1.20
CA VAL A 198 -10.02 -8.12 -1.53
C VAL A 198 -11.00 -8.00 -0.36
N LEU A 199 -11.00 -8.94 0.60
CA LEU A 199 -11.86 -8.90 1.77
C LEU A 199 -11.49 -7.75 2.73
N SER A 200 -12.44 -7.29 3.54
CA SER A 200 -12.14 -6.31 4.59
C SER A 200 -11.22 -6.90 5.68
N PRO A 201 -10.42 -6.11 6.42
CA PRO A 201 -9.52 -6.64 7.45
C PRO A 201 -10.22 -7.48 8.52
N LEU A 202 -11.47 -7.13 8.86
CA LEU A 202 -12.30 -7.92 9.77
C LEU A 202 -12.67 -9.27 9.13
N GLN A 203 -13.10 -9.27 7.87
CA GLN A 203 -13.42 -10.49 7.12
C GLN A 203 -12.18 -11.38 6.89
N GLN A 204 -11.05 -10.81 6.49
CA GLN A 204 -9.78 -11.53 6.36
C GLN A 204 -9.40 -12.21 7.67
N ARG A 205 -9.48 -11.49 8.79
CA ARG A 205 -9.12 -12.04 10.09
C ARG A 205 -10.10 -13.11 10.56
N ILE A 206 -11.40 -12.94 10.31
CA ILE A 206 -12.42 -13.96 10.56
C ILE A 206 -12.14 -15.21 9.72
N VAL A 207 -11.87 -15.05 8.43
CA VAL A 207 -11.57 -16.15 7.49
C VAL A 207 -10.31 -16.88 7.91
N VAL A 208 -9.19 -16.18 8.17
CA VAL A 208 -7.93 -16.79 8.62
C VAL A 208 -8.11 -17.57 9.93
N MET A 209 -8.81 -16.99 10.91
CA MET A 209 -9.06 -17.67 12.17
C MET A 209 -9.96 -18.91 11.99
N TRP A 210 -10.94 -18.82 11.10
CA TRP A 210 -11.81 -19.94 10.77
C TRP A 210 -11.07 -21.06 10.04
N CYS A 211 -10.14 -20.74 9.13
CA CYS A 211 -9.25 -21.72 8.48
C CYS A 211 -8.31 -22.44 9.47
N HIS A 212 -8.03 -21.83 10.62
CA HIS A 212 -7.26 -22.44 11.70
C HIS A 212 -8.14 -23.24 12.67
N ASP A 213 -9.36 -23.59 12.27
CA ASP A 213 -10.36 -24.32 13.06
C ASP A 213 -10.70 -23.66 14.40
N ILE A 214 -10.50 -22.34 14.52
CA ILE A 214 -10.85 -21.61 15.75
C ILE A 214 -12.38 -21.46 15.82
N PRO A 215 -13.04 -21.92 16.90
CA PRO A 215 -14.49 -21.86 16.99
C PRO A 215 -15.01 -20.42 17.10
N ILE A 216 -16.16 -20.15 16.49
CA ILE A 216 -16.83 -18.84 16.60
C ILE A 216 -17.29 -18.58 18.03
N ILE A 217 -17.92 -19.58 18.66
CA ILE A 217 -18.29 -19.61 20.08
C ILE A 217 -17.84 -20.94 20.65
N SER A 218 -17.44 -20.93 21.91
CA SER A 218 -17.28 -22.12 22.73
C SER A 218 -17.98 -21.93 24.07
N LYS A 219 -18.48 -23.02 24.64
CA LYS A 219 -18.99 -23.10 26.01
C LYS A 219 -17.85 -23.18 27.04
N ASP A 220 -16.64 -23.55 26.61
CA ASP A 220 -15.48 -23.56 27.47
C ASP A 220 -14.93 -22.12 27.63
N PRO A 221 -14.89 -21.58 28.85
CA PRO A 221 -14.33 -20.25 29.10
C PRO A 221 -12.84 -20.14 28.74
N ASN A 222 -12.08 -21.24 28.78
CA ASN A 222 -10.65 -21.26 28.49
C ASN A 222 -10.31 -21.46 27.00
N GLU A 223 -11.29 -21.86 26.19
CA GLU A 223 -11.10 -22.01 24.75
C GLU A 223 -11.13 -20.64 24.06
N MET A 224 -10.11 -20.38 23.23
CA MET A 224 -10.01 -19.14 22.46
C MET A 224 -11.02 -19.19 21.31
N THR A 225 -11.91 -18.20 21.23
CA THR A 225 -12.93 -18.11 20.18
C THR A 225 -12.73 -16.86 19.33
N ILE A 226 -13.27 -16.87 18.11
CA ILE A 226 -13.20 -15.72 17.20
C ILE A 226 -13.90 -14.51 17.82
N THR A 227 -15.05 -14.72 18.47
CA THR A 227 -15.81 -13.69 19.20
C THR A 227 -15.00 -13.04 20.32
N LYS A 228 -14.30 -13.84 21.15
CA LYS A 228 -13.43 -13.35 22.23
C LYS A 228 -12.22 -12.59 21.68
N THR A 229 -11.60 -13.11 20.63
CA THR A 229 -10.36 -12.54 20.04
C THR A 229 -10.62 -11.22 19.33
N LEU A 230 -11.73 -11.11 18.60
CA LEU A 230 -12.08 -9.92 17.82
C LEU A 230 -12.98 -8.94 18.59
N LYS A 231 -13.44 -9.31 19.79
CA LYS A 231 -14.35 -8.52 20.64
C LYS A 231 -15.61 -8.08 19.89
N LYS A 232 -16.23 -9.00 19.15
CA LYS A 232 -17.46 -8.80 18.37
C LYS A 232 -18.52 -9.84 18.73
N SER A 233 -19.78 -9.51 18.50
CA SER A 233 -20.90 -10.41 18.75
C SER A 233 -20.89 -11.62 17.81
N ASP A 234 -21.43 -12.76 18.24
CA ASP A 234 -21.57 -13.96 17.40
C ASP A 234 -22.31 -13.67 16.09
N LYS A 235 -23.43 -12.93 16.18
CA LYS A 235 -24.21 -12.51 15.02
C LYS A 235 -23.34 -11.74 14.02
N THR A 236 -22.57 -10.76 14.50
CA THR A 236 -21.65 -9.98 13.66
C THR A 236 -20.59 -10.87 13.00
N ILE A 237 -19.96 -11.78 13.74
CA ILE A 237 -18.94 -12.68 13.19
C ILE A 237 -19.52 -13.58 12.10
N ARG A 238 -20.69 -14.19 12.33
CA ARG A 238 -21.38 -15.05 11.34
C ARG A 238 -21.73 -14.27 10.08
N THR A 239 -22.34 -13.09 10.23
CA THR A 239 -22.69 -12.24 9.10
C THR A 239 -21.46 -11.87 8.27
N HIS A 240 -20.38 -11.37 8.90
CA HIS A 240 -19.18 -11.01 8.16
C HIS A 240 -18.49 -12.22 7.50
N ARG A 241 -18.50 -13.39 8.16
CA ARG A 241 -18.01 -14.64 7.58
C ARG A 241 -18.81 -15.02 6.33
N ASP A 242 -20.13 -15.03 6.41
CA ASP A 242 -21.00 -15.45 5.32
C ASP A 242 -20.86 -14.49 4.12
N PHE A 243 -20.73 -13.18 4.38
CA PHE A 243 -20.37 -12.20 3.35
C PHE A 243 -18.99 -12.47 2.74
N ALA A 244 -17.98 -12.78 3.56
CA ALA A 244 -16.65 -13.09 3.06
C ALA A 244 -16.67 -14.31 2.13
N LEU A 245 -17.39 -15.37 2.52
CA LEU A 245 -17.56 -16.57 1.69
C LEU A 245 -18.27 -16.28 0.37
N ALA A 246 -19.31 -15.43 0.38
CA ALA A 246 -19.99 -15.01 -0.85
C ALA A 246 -19.07 -14.22 -1.79
N ILE A 247 -18.22 -13.34 -1.25
CA ILE A 247 -17.23 -12.58 -2.03
C ILE A 247 -16.18 -13.53 -2.61
N LEU A 248 -15.63 -14.44 -1.80
CA LEU A 248 -14.63 -15.43 -2.24
C LEU A 248 -15.21 -16.30 -3.37
N ARG A 249 -16.43 -16.83 -3.19
CA ARG A 249 -17.12 -17.64 -4.20
C ARG A 249 -17.26 -16.89 -5.52
N LYS A 250 -17.78 -15.66 -5.49
CA LYS A 250 -17.95 -14.83 -6.71
C LYS A 250 -16.61 -14.54 -7.40
N GLN A 251 -15.54 -14.31 -6.64
CA GLN A 251 -14.21 -14.05 -7.19
C GLN A 251 -13.59 -15.30 -7.82
N LEU A 252 -13.80 -16.47 -7.21
CA LEU A 252 -13.27 -17.74 -7.70
C LEU A 252 -14.07 -18.23 -8.93
N GLU A 253 -15.40 -18.15 -8.93
CA GLU A 253 -16.26 -18.52 -10.06
C GLU A 253 -16.01 -17.65 -11.30
N ASN A 254 -15.66 -16.37 -11.14
CA ASN A 254 -15.30 -15.49 -12.25
C ASN A 254 -13.93 -15.81 -12.86
N LYS A 255 -13.04 -16.47 -12.10
CA LYS A 255 -11.69 -16.85 -12.53
C LYS A 255 -11.60 -18.24 -13.16
N GLU A 256 -12.62 -19.07 -13.00
CA GLU A 256 -12.73 -20.39 -13.64
C GLU A 256 -13.35 -20.35 -15.05
N LYS A 257 -13.96 -19.21 -15.45
CA LYS A 257 -14.59 -19.02 -16.78
C LYS A 257 -13.61 -18.54 -17.87
N PHE A 258 -12.32 -18.52 -17.58
CA PHE A 258 -11.22 -18.16 -18.48
C PHE A 258 -10.13 -19.22 -18.44
#